data_AF-A0A2R6HCA2-F1
#
_entry.id   AF-A0A2R6HCA2-F1
#
_cell.length_a   1.000
_cell.length_b   1.000
_cell.length_c   1.000
_cell.angle_alpha   90.00
_cell.angle_beta   90.00
_cell.angle_gamma   90.00
#
_symmetry.space_group_name_H-M   'P 1'
#
loop_
_entity.id
_entity.type
_entity.pdbx_description
1 polymer ?
#
loop_
_entity_poly.entity_id
_entity_poly.type
_entity_poly.pdbx_seq_one_letter_code
_entity_poly.pdbx_strand_id
1 'polypeptide(L)'
;MARDFTDDDVGSNVLDAEGNRLGRVRQAHGDHATVESTNEEREGLTDKLKDFLGWGDSNENDLSSEQVDSYGDNEVRLRDHR
;
A
#
# COMPACT_ATOMS: atom_id res chain seq x y z
N MET A 1 -9.01 8.20 -10.29
CA MET A 1 -8.17 9.42 -10.27
C MET A 1 -7.20 9.21 -9.13
N ALA A 2 -5.91 9.08 -9.41
CA ALA A 2 -4.90 9.05 -8.35
C ALA A 2 -4.94 10.41 -7.66
N ARG A 3 -5.14 10.43 -6.34
CA ARG A 3 -4.97 11.63 -5.52
C ARG A 3 -3.62 11.54 -4.84
N ASP A 4 -3.02 12.68 -4.55
CA ASP A 4 -1.85 12.73 -3.67
C ASP A 4 -2.19 12.12 -2.31
N PHE A 5 -1.28 11.34 -1.75
CA PHE A 5 -1.33 10.95 -0.35
C PHE A 5 -1.12 12.18 0.52
N THR A 6 -2.02 12.36 1.47
CA THR A 6 -1.99 13.46 2.43
C THR A 6 -1.75 12.94 3.83
N ASP A 7 -1.50 13.84 4.78
CA ASP A 7 -1.35 13.45 6.20
C ASP A 7 -2.60 12.75 6.75
N ASP A 8 -3.77 12.97 6.14
CA ASP A 8 -5.04 12.29 6.47
C ASP A 8 -5.00 10.79 6.10
N ASP A 9 -4.23 10.43 5.07
CA ASP A 9 -4.03 9.02 4.67
C ASP A 9 -3.07 8.29 5.62
N VAL A 10 -2.31 9.01 6.44
CA VAL A 10 -1.39 8.42 7.41
C VAL A 10 -2.18 7.66 8.48
N GLY A 11 -1.84 6.40 8.67
CA GLY A 11 -2.54 5.48 9.55
C GLY A 11 -3.62 4.64 8.86
N SER A 12 -3.93 4.91 7.59
CA SER A 12 -4.86 4.09 6.80
C SER A 12 -4.29 2.70 6.54
N ASN A 13 -5.17 1.70 6.54
CA ASN A 13 -4.78 0.32 6.27
C ASN A 13 -4.58 0.14 4.77
N VAL A 14 -3.47 -0.45 4.36
CA VAL A 14 -3.24 -0.79 2.95
C VAL A 14 -3.74 -2.21 2.72
N LEU A 15 -4.65 -2.34 1.77
CA LEU A 15 -5.27 -3.60 1.37
C LEU A 15 -4.93 -3.87 -0.08
N ASP A 16 -4.75 -5.15 -0.40
CA ASP A 16 -4.69 -5.60 -1.80
C ASP A 16 -6.11 -5.63 -2.41
N ALA A 17 -6.18 -5.91 -3.70
CA ALA A 17 -7.45 -6.05 -4.40
C ALA A 17 -8.28 -7.27 -3.96
N GLU A 18 -7.66 -8.34 -3.46
CA GLU A 18 -8.35 -9.46 -2.83
C GLU A 18 -8.87 -9.12 -1.41
N GLY A 19 -8.48 -7.95 -0.87
CA GLY A 19 -8.87 -7.48 0.45
C GLY A 19 -7.92 -7.95 1.56
N ASN A 20 -6.74 -8.47 1.21
CA ASN A 20 -5.74 -8.85 2.20
C ASN A 20 -5.05 -7.59 2.74
N ARG A 21 -4.87 -7.53 4.07
CA ARG A 21 -4.16 -6.42 4.71
C ARG A 21 -2.66 -6.59 4.52
N LEU A 22 -2.06 -5.59 3.89
CA LEU A 22 -0.65 -5.55 3.52
C LEU A 22 0.17 -4.73 4.50
N GLY A 23 -0.47 -3.78 5.18
CA GLY A 23 0.19 -2.94 6.16
C GLY A 23 -0.61 -1.70 6.49
N ARG A 24 0.10 -0.65 6.90
CA ARG A 24 -0.47 0.66 7.22
C ARG A 24 0.43 1.77 6.70
N VAL A 25 -0.18 2.85 6.21
CA VAL A 25 0.56 4.05 5.80
C VAL A 25 1.20 4.67 7.03
N ARG A 26 2.53 4.74 7.05
CA ARG A 26 3.32 5.39 8.11
C ARG A 26 3.59 6.84 7.79
N GLN A 27 3.88 7.15 6.53
CA GLN A 27 4.14 8.50 6.05
C GLN A 27 3.55 8.68 4.66
N ALA A 28 3.08 9.88 4.37
CA ALA A 28 2.58 10.28 3.06
C ALA A 28 3.40 11.48 2.58
N HIS A 29 3.78 11.47 1.31
CA HIS A 29 4.61 12.50 0.69
C HIS A 29 4.19 12.69 -0.79
N GLY A 30 3.14 13.48 -0.99
CA GLY A 30 2.62 13.77 -2.34
C GLY A 30 2.19 12.49 -3.04
N ASP A 31 2.82 12.15 -4.15
CA ASP A 31 2.50 10.96 -4.94
C ASP A 31 2.94 9.63 -4.30
N HIS A 32 3.78 9.66 -3.27
CA HIS A 32 4.33 8.47 -2.62
C HIS A 32 3.94 8.39 -1.15
N ALA A 33 3.80 7.18 -0.63
CA ALA A 33 3.54 6.91 0.77
C ALA A 33 4.42 5.77 1.26
N THR A 34 5.04 5.92 2.43
CA THR A 34 5.75 4.83 3.09
C THR A 34 4.74 3.99 3.87
N VAL A 35 4.69 2.71 3.56
CA VAL A 35 3.86 1.70 4.21
C VAL A 35 4.74 0.89 5.14
N GLU A 36 4.34 0.81 6.40
CA GLU A 36 4.91 -0.12 7.36
C GLU A 36 4.07 -1.40 7.34
N SER A 37 4.73 -2.49 6.98
CA SER A 37 4.13 -3.82 6.84
C SER A 37 4.87 -4.79 7.77
N THR A 38 4.11 -5.50 8.58
CA THR A 38 4.63 -6.58 9.44
C THR A 38 4.83 -7.86 8.65
N ASN A 39 5.67 -8.77 9.14
CA ASN A 39 5.92 -10.05 8.46
C ASN A 39 4.64 -10.83 8.16
N GLU A 40 3.65 -10.80 9.06
CA GLU A 40 2.37 -11.50 8.91
C GLU A 40 1.55 -10.93 7.73
N GLU A 41 1.55 -9.62 7.54
CA GLU A 41 0.86 -8.95 6.43
C GLU A 41 1.57 -9.22 5.08
N ARG A 42 2.89 -9.42 5.11
CA ARG A 42 3.71 -9.69 3.92
C ARG A 42 3.57 -11.13 3.40
N GLU A 43 3.09 -12.07 4.22
CA GLU A 43 2.75 -13.42 3.76
C GLU A 43 1.49 -13.42 2.87
N GLY A 44 0.60 -12.43 3.03
CA GLY A 44 -0.59 -12.25 2.20
C GLY A 44 -0.31 -11.60 0.83
N LEU A 45 0.90 -11.07 0.62
CA LEU A 45 1.30 -10.44 -0.63
C LEU A 45 1.84 -11.49 -1.61
N THR A 46 1.32 -11.49 -2.83
CA THR A 46 1.92 -12.28 -3.91
C THR A 46 3.30 -11.70 -4.28
N ASP A 47 4.30 -12.57 -4.54
CA ASP A 47 5.67 -12.14 -4.87
C ASP A 47 5.73 -11.22 -6.11
N LYS A 48 4.79 -11.40 -7.05
CA LYS A 48 4.66 -10.53 -8.23
C LYS A 48 4.22 -9.11 -7.87
N LEU A 49 3.29 -8.98 -6.92
CA LEU A 49 2.85 -7.68 -6.45
C LEU A 49 3.99 -6.98 -5.71
N LYS A 50 4.74 -7.71 -4.87
CA LYS A 50 5.93 -7.17 -4.21
C LYS A 50 6.95 -6.63 -5.21
N ASP A 51 7.30 -7.42 -6.22
CA ASP A 51 8.26 -7.04 -7.26
C ASP A 51 7.80 -5.82 -8.06
N PHE A 52 6.51 -5.76 -8.43
CA PHE A 52 5.91 -4.64 -9.15
C PHE A 52 5.84 -3.35 -8.30
N LEU A 53 5.52 -3.49 -7.01
CA LEU A 53 5.53 -2.37 -6.07
C LEU A 53 6.96 -1.94 -5.72
N GLY A 54 7.98 -2.73 -6.06
CA GLY A 54 9.36 -2.53 -5.62
C GLY A 54 9.53 -2.80 -4.12
N TRP A 55 8.60 -3.54 -3.52
CA TRP A 55 8.60 -3.87 -2.10
C TRP A 55 9.55 -5.03 -1.85
N GLY A 56 10.73 -4.70 -1.36
CA GLY A 56 11.75 -5.69 -1.01
C GLY A 56 11.40 -6.42 0.28
N ASP A 57 12.40 -7.11 0.85
CA ASP A 57 12.30 -7.81 2.13
C ASP A 57 12.27 -6.92 3.38
N SER A 58 12.13 -5.62 3.17
CA SER A 58 12.03 -4.62 4.24
C SER A 58 10.64 -4.61 4.88
N ASN A 59 10.61 -4.24 6.15
CA ASN A 59 9.39 -3.93 6.91
C ASN A 59 8.77 -2.58 6.51
N GLU A 60 9.56 -1.69 5.90
CA GLU A 60 9.12 -0.41 5.36
C GLU A 60 9.24 -0.44 3.84
N ASN A 61 8.17 -0.06 3.15
CA ASN A 61 8.07 -0.12 1.70
C ASN A 61 7.41 1.14 1.14
N ASP A 62 7.82 1.58 -0.05
CA ASP A 62 7.27 2.77 -0.70
C ASP A 62 6.12 2.40 -1.65
N LEU A 63 4.98 3.06 -1.47
CA LEU A 63 3.77 2.91 -2.26
C LEU A 63 3.56 4.14 -3.13
N SER A 64 3.20 3.96 -4.40
CA SER A 64 2.85 5.08 -5.29
C SER A 64 1.35 5.17 -5.50
N SER A 65 0.83 6.39 -5.65
CA SER A 65 -0.60 6.68 -5.86
C SER A 65 -1.13 6.06 -7.15
N GLU A 66 -0.26 5.86 -8.15
CA GLU A 66 -0.58 5.20 -9.42
C GLU A 66 -0.93 3.71 -9.26
N GLN A 67 -0.46 3.08 -8.19
CA GLN A 67 -0.69 1.67 -7.85
C GLN A 67 -1.96 1.49 -7.02
N VAL A 68 -2.59 2.59 -6.60
CA VAL A 68 -3.84 2.60 -5.84
C VAL A 68 -5.02 2.54 -6.81
N ASP A 69 -5.95 1.63 -6.54
CA ASP A 69 -7.21 1.56 -7.27
C ASP A 69 -8.23 2.55 -6.72
N SER A 70 -8.39 2.53 -5.40
CA SER A 70 -9.38 3.32 -4.69
C SER A 70 -8.94 3.64 -3.26
N TYR A 71 -9.27 4.86 -2.83
CA TYR A 71 -9.13 5.30 -1.45
C TYR A 71 -10.49 5.16 -0.76
N GLY A 72 -10.55 4.40 0.32
CA GLY A 72 -11.65 4.37 1.27
C GLY A 72 -11.41 5.34 2.43
N ASP A 73 -12.33 5.37 3.40
CA ASP A 73 -12.23 6.28 4.56
C ASP A 73 -10.99 6.01 5.42
N ASN A 74 -10.70 4.74 5.72
CA ASN A 74 -9.55 4.32 6.55
C ASN A 74 -8.76 3.17 5.88
N GLU A 75 -8.95 2.97 4.58
CA GLU A 75 -8.33 1.90 3.83
C GLU A 75 -7.93 2.35 2.43
N VAL A 76 -6.76 1.92 1.98
CA VAL A 76 -6.25 2.16 0.63
C VAL A 76 -6.20 0.83 -0.09
N ARG A 77 -6.92 0.69 -1.20
CA ARG A 77 -6.90 -0.54 -1.99
C ARG A 77 -5.97 -0.42 -3.17
N LEU A 78 -5.07 -1.39 -3.28
CA LEU A 78 -4.18 -1.51 -4.42
C LEU A 78 -4.90 -2.10 -5.62
N ARG A 79 -4.38 -1.81 -6.80
CA ARG A 79 -4.89 -2.39 -8.06
C ARG A 79 -4.54 -3.87 -8.11
N ASP A 80 -5.53 -4.68 -8.48
CA ASP A 80 -5.31 -6.08 -8.83
C ASP A 80 -4.43 -6.14 -10.07
N HIS A 81 -3.35 -6.93 -10.01
CA HIS A 81 -2.57 -7.22 -11.20
C HIS A 81 -2.66 -8.71 -11.52
N ARG A 82 -3.68 -9.05 -12.32
CA ARG A 82 -3.87 -10.36 -12.93
C ARG A 82 -3.08 -10.54 -14.22
#